data_AF-A0A0S1LFZ7-F1
#
_entry.id   AF-A0A0S1LFZ7-F1
#
_cell.length_a   1.000
_cell.length_b   1.000
_cell.length_c   1.000
_cell.angle_alpha   90.00
_cell.angle_beta   90.00
_cell.angle_gamma   90.00
#
_symmetry.space_group_name_H-M   'P 1'
#
loop_
_entity.id
_entity.type
_entity.pdbx_description
1 polymer ?
#
loop_
_entity_poly.entity_id
_entity_poly.type
_entity_poly.pdbx_seq_one_letter_code
_entity_poly.pdbx_strand_id
1 'polypeptide(L)'
;MGGVGKTTLAKEICKDDQVKSYFKDKIFFFTVSQSPNVEQLRKMIWEKISGCNLHGYGYGEMLPQWNLQYQWNTKSASPVLLILDDVWSASVLEPLIFKIPGCKILVVSRIKFPPSIIDCIYDLELLREDEAMSLLCHFAFGHNSFPRGFSQKLVKEIVDECEGLPLALKV
;
A
#
# COMPACT_ATOMS: atom_id res chain seq x y z
N MET A 1 7.66 -9.78 6.22
CA MET A 1 8.43 -10.49 5.16
C MET A 1 8.55 -9.64 3.90
N GLY A 2 9.70 -9.62 3.23
CA GLY A 2 9.90 -8.96 1.92
C GLY A 2 9.46 -9.85 0.77
N GLY A 3 9.19 -9.30 -0.42
CA GLY A 3 8.92 -10.09 -1.64
C GLY A 3 7.55 -10.78 -1.76
N VAL A 4 6.73 -10.79 -0.70
CA VAL A 4 5.39 -11.44 -0.70
C VAL A 4 4.30 -10.69 -1.48
N GLY A 5 4.61 -9.59 -2.16
CA GLY A 5 3.64 -8.89 -3.02
C GLY A 5 2.77 -7.80 -2.38
N LYS A 6 3.05 -7.35 -1.15
CA LYS A 6 2.21 -6.31 -0.47
C LYS A 6 2.03 -5.02 -1.28
N THR A 7 3.13 -4.48 -1.83
CA THR A 7 3.08 -3.29 -2.69
C THR A 7 2.30 -3.56 -3.97
N THR A 8 2.38 -4.77 -4.53
CA THR A 8 1.58 -5.19 -5.68
C THR A 8 0.10 -5.19 -5.32
N LEU A 9 -0.29 -5.81 -4.20
CA LEU A 9 -1.68 -5.81 -3.72
C LEU A 9 -2.22 -4.39 -3.52
N ALA A 10 -1.45 -3.49 -2.90
CA ALA A 10 -1.86 -2.10 -2.72
C ALA A 10 -2.04 -1.36 -4.05
N LYS A 11 -1.19 -1.63 -5.05
CA LYS A 11 -1.34 -1.08 -6.41
C LYS A 11 -2.59 -1.62 -7.11
N GLU A 12 -2.92 -2.89 -6.93
CA GLU A 12 -4.16 -3.46 -7.51
C GLU A 12 -5.41 -2.89 -6.82
N ILE A 13 -5.38 -2.66 -5.50
CA ILE A 13 -6.44 -1.92 -4.77
C ILE A 13 -6.67 -0.53 -5.38
N CYS A 14 -5.61 0.18 -5.79
CA CYS A 14 -5.76 1.49 -6.45
C CYS A 14 -6.45 1.42 -7.82
N LYS A 15 -6.39 0.26 -8.48
CA LYS A 15 -6.94 0.06 -9.82
C LYS A 15 -8.36 -0.49 -9.79
N ASP A 16 -8.78 -1.08 -8.67
CA ASP A 16 -10.10 -1.65 -8.48
C ASP A 16 -11.23 -0.60 -8.65
N ASP A 17 -12.22 -0.93 -9.47
CA ASP A 17 -13.29 0.01 -9.83
C ASP A 17 -14.25 0.28 -8.67
N GLN A 18 -14.45 -0.68 -7.76
CA GLN A 18 -15.28 -0.47 -6.56
C GLN A 18 -14.57 0.46 -5.58
N VAL A 19 -13.25 0.29 -5.39
CA VAL A 19 -12.42 1.17 -4.57
C VAL A 19 -12.41 2.59 -5.15
N LYS A 20 -12.14 2.73 -6.45
CA LYS A 20 -12.18 4.04 -7.13
C LYS A 20 -13.53 4.71 -7.00
N SER A 21 -14.62 3.98 -7.24
CA SER A 21 -15.98 4.49 -7.13
C SER A 21 -16.30 4.96 -5.71
N TYR A 22 -15.97 4.15 -4.69
CA TYR A 22 -16.20 4.49 -3.29
C TYR A 22 -15.43 5.77 -2.90
N PHE A 23 -14.15 5.87 -3.26
CA PHE A 23 -13.30 7.01 -2.95
C PHE A 23 -13.39 8.16 -3.96
N LYS A 24 -14.26 8.08 -4.97
CA LYS A 24 -14.41 9.09 -6.04
C LYS A 24 -13.06 9.48 -6.67
N ASP A 25 -12.23 8.47 -6.95
CA ASP A 25 -10.85 8.59 -7.47
C ASP A 25 -9.87 9.35 -6.56
N LYS A 26 -10.23 9.68 -5.31
CA LYS A 26 -9.35 10.31 -4.32
C LYS A 26 -8.49 9.28 -3.61
N ILE A 27 -7.62 8.63 -4.37
CA ILE A 27 -6.65 7.65 -3.90
C ILE A 27 -5.25 8.23 -4.07
N PHE A 28 -4.51 8.37 -2.97
CA PHE A 28 -3.16 8.93 -2.97
C PHE A 28 -2.16 7.88 -2.49
N PHE A 29 -1.15 7.60 -3.32
CA PHE A 29 -0.13 6.60 -3.03
C PHE A 29 1.21 7.27 -2.79
N PHE A 30 1.81 7.03 -1.62
CA PHE A 30 3.13 7.54 -1.25
C PHE A 30 4.02 6.39 -0.82
N THR A 31 5.21 6.28 -1.42
CA THR A 31 6.26 5.37 -0.93
C THR A 31 7.07 6.09 0.14
N VAL A 32 7.17 5.46 1.30
CA VAL A 32 7.95 5.93 2.44
C VAL A 32 9.33 5.30 2.36
N SER A 33 10.34 6.10 2.03
CA SER A 33 11.74 5.63 2.03
C SER A 33 12.19 5.18 3.43
N GLN A 34 13.26 4.40 3.53
CA GLN A 34 13.85 3.99 4.83
C GLN A 34 14.21 5.16 5.75
N SER A 35 14.68 6.27 5.18
CA SER A 35 15.08 7.49 5.89
C SER A 35 14.31 8.70 5.36
N PRO A 36 12.98 8.77 5.58
CA PRO A 36 12.16 9.80 4.99
C PRO A 36 12.38 11.13 5.71
N ASN A 37 12.31 12.23 4.96
CA ASN A 37 12.02 13.52 5.57
C ASN A 37 10.53 13.53 5.96
N VAL A 38 10.24 13.16 7.21
CA VAL A 38 8.87 13.00 7.72
C VAL A 38 8.07 14.30 7.64
N GLU A 39 8.69 15.44 7.94
CA GLU A 39 8.00 16.74 7.89
C GLU A 39 7.60 17.11 6.45
N GLN A 40 8.52 16.95 5.51
CA GLN A 40 8.25 17.21 4.09
C GLN A 40 7.17 16.26 3.56
N LEU A 41 7.27 14.97 3.88
CA LEU A 41 6.28 13.97 3.46
C LEU A 41 4.90 14.27 4.06
N ARG A 42 4.84 14.63 5.35
CA ARG A 42 3.61 15.05 6.02
C ARG A 42 2.99 16.26 5.35
N LYS A 43 3.79 17.26 4.98
CA LYS A 43 3.33 18.45 4.24
C LYS A 43 2.73 18.06 2.89
N MET A 44 3.43 17.25 2.10
CA MET A 44 2.97 16.80 0.78
C MET A 44 1.66 16.01 0.87
N ILE A 45 1.53 15.12 1.84
CA ILE A 45 0.29 14.37 2.07
C ILE A 45 -0.84 15.33 2.44
N TRP A 46 -0.61 16.27 3.35
CA TRP A 46 -1.61 17.25 3.77
C TRP A 46 -2.11 18.08 2.58
N GLU A 47 -1.21 18.57 1.72
CA GLU A 47 -1.56 19.37 0.53
C GLU A 47 -2.41 18.56 -0.45
N LYS A 48 -2.06 17.28 -0.67
CA LYS A 48 -2.84 16.38 -1.53
C LYS A 48 -4.23 16.10 -1.00
N ILE A 49 -4.33 15.82 0.29
CA ILE A 49 -5.60 15.46 0.93
C ILE A 49 -6.52 16.67 1.06
N SER A 50 -5.98 17.83 1.46
CA SER A 50 -6.76 19.07 1.61
C SER A 50 -7.12 19.75 0.29
N GLY A 51 -6.34 19.49 -0.78
CA GLY A 51 -6.41 20.28 -2.02
C GLY A 51 -5.94 21.73 -1.85
N CYS A 52 -5.33 22.06 -0.72
CA CYS A 52 -4.82 23.39 -0.39
C CYS A 52 -3.30 23.40 -0.48
N ASN A 53 -2.73 24.43 -1.12
CA ASN A 53 -1.28 24.62 -1.14
C ASN A 53 -0.83 25.35 0.13
N LEU A 54 0.22 24.86 0.77
CA LEU A 54 0.81 25.49 1.96
C LEU A 54 1.97 26.42 1.58
N HIS A 55 1.84 27.15 0.47
CA HIS A 55 2.83 28.17 0.10
C HIS A 55 2.93 29.21 1.21
N GLY A 56 4.11 29.33 1.82
CA GLY A 56 4.39 30.24 2.93
C GLY A 56 4.52 29.58 4.30
N TYR A 57 4.08 28.33 4.49
CA TYR A 57 4.30 27.60 5.75
C TYR A 57 5.75 27.11 5.84
N GLY A 58 6.44 27.56 6.88
CA GLY A 58 7.82 27.24 7.20
C GLY A 58 8.02 25.81 7.73
N TYR A 59 9.28 25.36 7.74
CA TYR A 59 9.67 24.10 8.37
C TYR A 59 9.41 24.19 9.88
N GLY A 60 8.76 23.17 10.47
CA GLY A 60 8.37 23.18 11.90
C GLY A 60 7.08 23.95 12.26
N GLU A 61 6.39 24.59 11.30
CA GLU A 61 5.08 25.17 11.59
C GLU A 61 3.99 24.10 11.76
N MET A 62 3.12 24.28 12.76
CA MET A 62 2.06 23.32 13.04
C MET A 62 1.03 23.36 11.90
N LEU A 63 0.97 22.29 11.11
CA LEU A 63 -0.02 22.14 10.05
C LEU A 63 -1.42 22.34 10.64
N PRO A 64 -2.28 23.18 10.04
CA PRO A 64 -3.60 23.46 10.58
C PRO A 64 -4.47 22.21 10.52
N GLN A 65 -4.57 21.50 11.65
CA GLN A 65 -5.50 20.37 11.82
C GLN A 65 -6.96 20.85 11.80
N TRP A 66 -7.20 22.08 12.26
CA TRP A 66 -8.53 22.69 12.37
C TRP A 66 -9.21 22.93 11.01
N ASN A 67 -8.46 23.35 9.98
CA ASN A 67 -9.04 23.62 8.65
C ASN A 67 -9.55 22.34 7.97
N LEU A 68 -8.86 21.21 8.16
CA LEU A 68 -9.28 19.92 7.62
C LEU A 68 -10.54 19.39 8.32
N GLN A 69 -10.60 19.51 9.65
CA GLN A 69 -11.80 19.11 10.39
C GLN A 69 -13.00 19.98 10.04
N TYR A 70 -12.86 21.30 9.86
CA TYR A 70 -14.00 22.16 9.50
C TYR A 70 -14.47 21.96 8.06
N GLN A 71 -13.57 21.80 7.09
CA GLN A 71 -13.95 21.51 5.70
C GLN A 71 -14.62 20.14 5.56
N TRP A 72 -14.24 19.15 6.40
CA TRP A 72 -14.77 17.79 6.35
C TRP A 72 -15.78 17.42 7.45
N ASN A 73 -16.10 18.35 8.38
CA ASN A 73 -17.19 18.18 9.36
C ASN A 73 -18.58 18.40 8.75
N THR A 74 -18.66 18.67 7.46
CA THR A 74 -19.93 18.62 6.73
C THR A 74 -20.21 17.18 6.33
N LYS A 75 -21.48 16.75 6.32
CA LYS A 75 -21.94 15.44 5.79
C LYS A 75 -21.59 15.19 4.30
N SER A 76 -20.76 16.07 3.72
CA SER A 76 -20.36 16.13 2.31
C SER A 76 -18.85 15.91 2.11
N ALA A 77 -18.08 15.60 3.16
CA ALA A 77 -16.68 15.22 3.02
C ALA A 77 -16.56 14.05 2.05
N SER A 78 -15.81 14.23 0.97
CA SER A 78 -15.55 13.13 0.04
C SER A 78 -14.61 12.14 0.69
N PRO A 79 -14.91 10.84 0.67
CA PRO A 79 -14.00 9.83 1.20
C PRO A 79 -12.66 9.89 0.46
N VAL A 80 -11.56 9.71 1.19
CA VAL A 80 -10.19 9.69 0.65
C VAL A 80 -9.48 8.42 1.12
N LEU A 81 -8.71 7.80 0.23
CA LEU A 81 -7.81 6.70 0.57
C LEU A 81 -6.36 7.16 0.45
N LEU A 82 -5.64 7.19 1.56
CA LEU A 82 -4.20 7.40 1.61
C LEU A 82 -3.49 6.05 1.75
N ILE A 83 -2.56 5.76 0.86
CA ILE A 83 -1.73 4.56 0.90
C ILE A 83 -0.30 4.98 1.22
N LEU A 84 0.22 4.47 2.34
CA LEU A 84 1.61 4.65 2.76
C LEU A 84 2.35 3.34 2.55
N ASP A 85 3.16 3.28 1.50
CA ASP A 85 3.89 2.10 1.09
C ASP A 85 5.29 2.02 1.69
N ASP A 86 5.74 0.80 2.01
CA ASP A 86 7.04 0.49 2.60
C ASP A 86 7.37 1.27 3.88
N VAL A 87 6.46 1.32 4.86
CA VAL A 87 6.72 2.04 6.14
C VAL A 87 7.61 1.24 7.08
N TRP A 88 8.62 1.87 7.69
CA TRP A 88 9.69 1.18 8.45
C TRP A 88 9.59 1.27 9.98
N SER A 89 8.87 2.23 10.56
CA SER A 89 8.75 2.37 12.03
C SER A 89 7.48 3.11 12.46
N ALA A 90 7.08 2.91 13.71
CA ALA A 90 5.96 3.64 14.32
C ALA A 90 6.24 5.15 14.39
N SER A 91 7.48 5.53 14.70
CA SER A 91 7.91 6.94 14.75
C SER A 91 7.81 7.67 13.41
N VAL A 92 7.92 6.94 12.29
CA VAL A 92 7.68 7.49 10.95
C VAL A 92 6.19 7.53 10.63
N LEU A 93 5.42 6.51 11.04
CA LEU A 93 4.00 6.41 10.74
C LEU A 93 3.15 7.42 11.51
N GLU A 94 3.33 7.54 12.82
CA GLU A 94 2.48 8.36 13.70
C GLU A 94 2.32 9.81 13.23
N PRO A 95 3.38 10.53 12.81
CA PRO A 95 3.25 11.90 12.33
C PRO A 95 2.50 12.03 11.00
N LEU A 96 2.38 10.94 10.24
CA LEU A 96 1.70 10.88 8.93
C LEU A 96 0.22 10.49 9.06
N ILE A 97 -0.24 10.12 10.25
CA ILE A 97 -1.65 9.80 10.50
C ILE A 97 -2.44 11.10 10.70
N PHE A 98 -3.38 11.36 9.79
CA PHE A 98 -4.31 12.48 9.90
C PHE A 98 -5.68 11.98 10.37
N LYS A 99 -6.14 12.46 11.53
CA LYS A 99 -7.48 12.18 12.06
C LYS A 99 -8.52 13.08 11.40
N ILE A 100 -8.87 12.78 10.15
CA ILE A 100 -9.83 13.55 9.37
C ILE A 100 -11.03 12.67 9.01
N PRO A 101 -12.28 13.10 9.28
CA PRO A 101 -13.47 12.34 8.93
C PRO A 101 -13.52 11.96 7.43
N GLY A 102 -13.71 10.68 7.13
CA GLY A 102 -13.74 10.18 5.74
C GLY A 102 -12.37 9.85 5.13
N CYS A 103 -11.26 10.13 5.82
CA CYS A 103 -9.94 9.62 5.43
C CYS A 103 -9.80 8.16 5.88
N LYS A 104 -9.38 7.28 4.97
CA LYS A 104 -8.90 5.94 5.27
C LYS A 104 -7.42 5.85 4.93
N ILE A 105 -6.64 5.24 5.81
CA ILE A 105 -5.20 5.06 5.61
C ILE A 105 -4.92 3.57 5.51
N LEU A 106 -4.32 3.14 4.39
CA LEU A 106 -3.78 1.81 4.20
C LEU A 106 -2.25 1.88 4.33
N VAL A 107 -1.69 1.16 5.29
CA VAL A 107 -0.24 1.10 5.50
C VAL A 107 0.27 -0.23 4.99
N VAL A 108 1.25 -0.19 4.09
CA VAL A 108 1.99 -1.37 3.64
C VAL A 108 3.34 -1.37 4.35
N SER A 109 3.58 -2.42 5.15
CA SER A 109 4.82 -2.54 5.91
C SER A 109 5.27 -3.99 6.04
N ARG A 110 6.55 -4.18 6.34
CA ARG A 110 7.13 -5.48 6.73
C ARG A 110 6.98 -5.78 8.21
N ILE A 111 6.69 -4.76 9.03
CA ILE A 111 6.50 -4.86 10.47
C ILE A 111 5.03 -4.71 10.84
N LYS A 112 4.64 -5.27 11.98
CA LYS A 112 3.30 -5.10 12.55
C LYS A 112 3.33 -3.91 13.51
N PHE A 113 2.38 -3.00 13.38
CA PHE A 113 2.21 -1.88 14.29
C PHE A 113 1.25 -2.26 15.43
N PRO A 114 1.40 -1.66 16.62
CA PRO A 114 0.52 -1.92 17.74
C PRO A 114 -0.93 -1.43 17.47
N PRO A 115 -1.94 -2.02 18.15
CA PRO A 115 -3.34 -1.60 18.04
C PRO A 115 -3.60 -0.14 18.43
N SER A 116 -2.66 0.50 19.15
CA SER A 116 -2.73 1.93 19.47
C SER A 116 -2.52 2.84 18.26
N ILE A 117 -1.98 2.31 17.15
CA ILE A 117 -1.66 3.05 15.92
C ILE A 117 -2.52 2.57 14.74
N ILE A 118 -2.76 1.26 14.65
CA ILE A 118 -3.48 0.62 13.53
C ILE A 118 -4.73 -0.09 14.04
N ASP A 119 -5.86 0.16 13.37
CA ASP A 119 -7.16 -0.42 13.72
C ASP A 119 -7.28 -1.90 13.30
N CYS A 120 -6.71 -2.28 12.16
CA CYS A 120 -6.84 -3.61 11.55
C CYS A 120 -5.55 -4.02 10.83
N ILE A 121 -5.19 -5.30 10.91
CA ILE A 121 -4.02 -5.87 10.23
C ILE A 121 -4.48 -6.95 9.26
N TYR A 122 -3.96 -6.89 8.04
CA TYR A 122 -4.08 -7.96 7.06
C TYR A 122 -2.68 -8.56 6.80
N ASP A 123 -2.51 -9.82 7.19
CA ASP A 123 -1.29 -10.57 6.94
C ASP A 123 -1.34 -11.17 5.53
N LEU A 124 -0.52 -10.63 4.62
CA LEU A 124 -0.40 -11.20 3.28
C LEU A 124 0.46 -12.47 3.34
N GLU A 125 -0.18 -13.59 3.05
CA GLU A 125 0.42 -14.93 3.05
C GLU A 125 1.29 -15.18 1.80
N LEU A 126 2.11 -16.22 1.88
CA LEU A 126 2.81 -16.76 0.71
C LEU A 126 1.81 -17.43 -0.25
N LEU A 127 2.22 -17.60 -1.50
CA LEU A 127 1.38 -18.28 -2.48
C LEU A 127 1.24 -19.76 -2.13
N ARG A 128 0.05 -20.29 -2.35
CA ARG A 128 -0.18 -21.74 -2.37
C ARG A 128 0.54 -22.37 -3.56
N GLU A 129 0.78 -23.68 -3.51
CA GLU A 129 1.52 -24.41 -4.56
C GLU A 129 0.92 -24.15 -5.95
N ASP A 130 -0.40 -24.21 -6.09
CA ASP A 130 -1.11 -23.98 -7.35
C ASP A 130 -0.98 -22.53 -7.85
N GLU A 131 -1.05 -21.55 -6.94
CA GLU A 131 -0.86 -20.13 -7.25
C GLU A 131 0.59 -19.84 -7.66
N ALA A 132 1.56 -20.45 -6.98
CA ALA A 132 2.99 -20.32 -7.28
C ALA A 132 3.34 -20.94 -8.64
N MET A 133 2.82 -22.14 -8.94
CA MET A 133 2.98 -22.79 -10.25
C MET A 133 2.37 -21.95 -11.36
N SER A 134 1.16 -21.42 -11.15
CA SER A 134 0.47 -20.53 -12.09
C SER A 134 1.28 -19.26 -12.36
N LEU A 135 1.82 -18.64 -11.30
CA LEU A 135 2.63 -17.43 -11.41
C LEU A 135 3.97 -17.69 -12.12
N LEU A 136 4.63 -18.80 -11.83
CA LEU A 136 5.86 -19.20 -12.52
C LEU A 136 5.60 -19.40 -14.02
N CYS A 137 4.51 -20.09 -14.38
CA CYS A 137 4.13 -20.26 -15.78
C CYS A 137 3.84 -18.91 -16.44
N HIS A 138 3.19 -17.98 -15.73
CA HIS A 138 2.92 -16.65 -16.24
C HIS A 138 4.21 -15.92 -16.61
N PHE A 139 5.22 -15.92 -15.72
CA PHE A 139 6.50 -15.27 -16.01
C PHE A 139 7.32 -15.98 -17.08
N ALA A 140 7.40 -17.31 -17.04
CA ALA A 140 8.23 -18.09 -17.96
C ALA A 140 7.64 -18.19 -19.37
N PHE A 141 6.31 -18.23 -19.50
CA PHE A 141 5.63 -18.58 -20.76
C PHE A 141 4.57 -17.58 -21.21
N GLY A 142 4.24 -16.56 -20.40
CA GLY A 142 3.18 -15.60 -20.72
C GLY A 142 1.76 -16.14 -20.54
N HIS A 143 1.60 -17.33 -19.97
CA HIS A 143 0.31 -17.98 -19.71
C HIS A 143 0.28 -18.62 -18.32
N ASN A 144 -0.88 -18.64 -17.69
CA ASN A 144 -1.05 -19.14 -16.31
C ASN A 144 -1.17 -20.68 -16.24
N SER A 145 -0.71 -21.39 -17.29
CA SER A 145 -0.86 -22.84 -17.43
C SER A 145 0.35 -23.45 -18.10
N PHE A 146 0.62 -24.72 -17.81
CA PHE A 146 1.71 -25.48 -18.40
C PHE A 146 1.65 -25.51 -19.94
N PRO A 147 2.74 -25.21 -20.64
CA PRO A 147 2.87 -25.52 -22.05
C PRO A 147 2.75 -27.03 -22.28
N ARG A 148 2.13 -27.44 -23.39
CA ARG A 148 2.08 -28.87 -23.75
C ARG A 148 3.50 -29.40 -23.97
N GLY A 149 3.81 -30.52 -23.33
CA GLY A 149 5.14 -31.16 -23.42
C GLY A 149 6.16 -30.68 -22.38
N PHE A 150 5.80 -29.76 -21.48
CA PHE A 150 6.68 -29.33 -20.40
C PHE A 150 6.61 -30.28 -19.19
N SER A 151 7.73 -30.51 -18.52
CA SER A 151 7.80 -31.37 -17.33
C SER A 151 7.14 -30.66 -16.14
N GLN A 152 5.93 -31.10 -15.77
CA GLN A 152 5.25 -30.62 -14.56
C GLN A 152 6.08 -30.90 -13.30
N LYS A 153 6.83 -32.01 -13.29
CA LYS A 153 7.74 -32.36 -12.20
C LYS A 153 8.83 -31.30 -12.02
N LEU A 154 9.43 -30.82 -13.11
CA LEU A 154 10.48 -29.80 -13.04
C LEU A 154 9.92 -28.46 -12.55
N VAL A 155 8.74 -28.07 -13.03
CA VAL A 155 8.07 -26.84 -12.57
C VAL A 155 7.76 -26.93 -11.07
N LYS A 156 7.30 -28.08 -10.59
CA LYS A 156 7.07 -28.31 -9.16
C LYS A 156 8.37 -28.19 -8.36
N GLU A 157 9.45 -28.85 -8.79
CA GLU A 157 10.76 -28.76 -8.12
C GLU A 157 11.23 -27.30 -8.00
N ILE A 158 11.07 -26.48 -9.04
CA ILE A 158 11.42 -25.05 -8.99
C ILE A 158 10.52 -24.29 -8.00
N VAL A 159 9.21 -24.56 -8.00
CA VAL A 159 8.26 -23.92 -7.08
C VAL A 159 8.55 -24.27 -5.63
N ASP A 160 8.90 -25.53 -5.35
CA ASP A 160 9.26 -26.02 -4.03
C ASP A 160 10.50 -25.28 -3.49
N GLU A 161 11.51 -25.03 -4.32
CA GLU A 161 12.69 -24.23 -3.97
C GLU A 161 12.39 -22.73 -3.75
N CYS A 162 11.31 -22.21 -4.33
CA CYS A 162 10.90 -20.82 -4.18
C CYS A 162 10.01 -20.56 -2.96
N GLU A 163 9.57 -21.62 -2.26
CA GLU A 163 8.77 -21.57 -1.03
C GLU A 163 7.53 -20.65 -1.13
N GLY A 164 6.88 -20.60 -2.31
CA GLY A 164 5.71 -19.76 -2.54
C GLY A 164 5.96 -18.24 -2.53
N LEU A 165 7.22 -17.79 -2.55
CA LEU A 165 7.57 -16.37 -2.57
C LEU A 165 7.41 -15.78 -3.99
N PRO A 166 6.47 -14.84 -4.24
CA PRO A 166 6.25 -14.25 -5.57
C PRO A 166 7.50 -13.65 -6.20
N LEU A 167 8.36 -13.01 -5.39
CA LEU A 167 9.59 -12.40 -5.89
C LEU A 167 10.62 -13.43 -6.38
N ALA A 168 10.66 -14.63 -5.79
CA ALA A 168 11.58 -15.69 -6.22
C ALA A 168 11.10 -16.36 -7.52
N LEU A 169 9.78 -16.39 -7.75
CA LEU A 169 9.16 -16.98 -8.94
C LEU A 169 9.23 -16.08 -10.18
N LYS A 170 9.68 -14.84 -10.02
CA LYS A 170 9.81 -13.89 -11.12
C LYS A 170 11.10 -14.19 -11.90
N VAL A 171 10.94 -14.79 -13.08
CA VAL A 171 12.00 -15.12 -14.05
C VAL A 171 12.18 -13.98 -15.05
#